data_AF-A0A9D6RS86-F1
#
_entry.id   AF-A0A9D6RS86-F1
#
_cell.length_a   1.000
_cell.length_b   1.000
_cell.length_c   1.000
_cell.angle_alpha   90.00
_cell.angle_beta   90.00
_cell.angle_gamma   90.00
#
_symmetry.space_group_name_H-M   'P 1'
#
loop_
_entity.id
_entity.type
_entity.pdbx_description
1 polymer ?
#
loop_
_entity_poly.entity_id
_entity_poly.type
_entity_poly.pdbx_seq_one_letter_code
_entity_poly.pdbx_strand_id
1 'polypeptide(L)' 'MTAKERAMELVSQLPDDYTMEDIVYHLYVVDKVQQALDDVENGRVVSHDDARRQLARWLEK' A
#
# COMPACT_ATOMS: atom_id res chain seq x y z
N MET A 1 -3.33 7.06 -17.48
CA MET A 1 -4.16 7.36 -16.30
C MET A 1 -3.29 8.06 -15.28
N THR A 2 -3.71 9.23 -14.81
CA THR A 2 -3.03 10.00 -13.75
C THR A 2 -3.38 9.45 -12.36
N ALA A 3 -2.58 9.80 -11.35
CA ALA A 3 -2.90 9.45 -9.96
C ALA A 3 -4.28 9.97 -9.52
N LYS A 4 -4.66 11.17 -9.98
CA LYS A 4 -5.98 11.77 -9.70
C LYS A 4 -7.11 10.97 -10.34
N GLU A 5 -6.99 10.58 -11.61
CA GLU A 5 -8.01 9.79 -12.31
C GLU A 5 -8.21 8.43 -11.63
N ARG A 6 -7.12 7.75 -11.25
CA ARG A 6 -7.19 6.48 -10.53
C ARG A 6 -7.87 6.62 -9.16
N ALA A 7 -7.55 7.69 -8.42
CA ALA A 7 -8.18 7.95 -7.15
C ALA A 7 -9.70 8.19 -7.30
N MET A 8 -10.11 8.94 -8.32
CA MET A 8 -11.54 9.17 -8.61
C MET A 8 -12.27 7.88 -8.97
N GLU A 9 -11.66 7.01 -9.77
CA GLU A 9 -12.23 5.70 -10.13
C GLU A 9 -12.41 4.80 -8.90
N LEU A 10 -11.40 4.73 -8.02
CA LEU A 10 -11.49 3.96 -6.78
C LEU A 10 -12.58 4.50 -5.86
N VAL A 11 -12.62 5.81 -5.65
CA VAL A 11 -13.64 6.45 -4.81
C VAL A 11 -15.05 6.23 -5.36
N SER A 12 -15.23 6.21 -6.68
CA SER A 12 -16.53 5.98 -7.31
C SER A 12 -17.13 4.59 -7.07
N GLN A 13 -16.33 3.64 -6.59
CA GLN A 13 -16.73 2.26 -6.31
C GLN A 13 -16.94 2.00 -4.81
N LEU A 14 -16.66 2.99 -3.96
CA LEU A 14 -16.81 2.83 -2.51
C LEU A 14 -18.28 2.90 -2.08
N PRO A 15 -18.66 2.18 -1.01
CA PRO A 15 -19.98 2.33 -0.40
C PRO A 15 -20.24 3.75 0.13
N ASP A 16 -21.49 4.21 0.04
CA ASP A 16 -21.90 5.56 0.50
C ASP A 16 -21.78 5.76 2.02
N ASP A 17 -21.71 4.67 2.80
CA ASP A 17 -21.57 4.71 4.26
C ASP A 17 -20.12 4.82 4.74
N TYR A 18 -19.15 4.85 3.82
CA TYR A 18 -17.74 5.06 4.16
C TYR A 18 -17.50 6.46 4.70
N THR A 19 -16.76 6.54 5.80
CA THR A 19 -16.27 7.81 6.33
C THR A 19 -15.08 8.32 5.49
N MET A 20 -14.70 9.57 5.72
CA MET A 20 -13.49 10.12 5.10
C MET A 20 -12.22 9.32 5.50
N GLU A 21 -12.17 8.81 6.73
CA GLU A 21 -11.06 7.98 7.20
C GLU A 21 -10.99 6.65 6.44
N ASP A 22 -12.15 6.02 6.18
CA ASP A 22 -12.23 4.79 5.38
C ASP A 22 -11.76 5.03 3.94
N ILE A 23 -12.17 6.15 3.33
CA ILE A 23 -11.75 6.52 1.98
C ILE A 23 -10.23 6.70 1.91
N VAL A 24 -9.65 7.47 2.83
CA VAL A 24 -8.20 7.70 2.88
C VAL A 24 -7.45 6.39 3.10
N TYR A 25 -7.93 5.54 4.03
CA TYR A 25 -7.32 4.24 4.29
C TYR A 25 -7.38 3.33 3.06
N HIS A 26 -8.52 3.29 2.37
CA HIS A 26 -8.69 2.47 1.17
C HIS A 26 -7.72 2.90 0.06
N LEU A 27 -7.61 4.21 -0.20
CA LEU A 27 -6.67 4.74 -1.18
C LEU A 27 -5.21 4.42 -0.80
N TYR A 28 -4.87 4.54 0.48
CA TYR A 28 -3.53 4.21 0.98
C TYR A 28 -3.19 2.73 0.75
N VAL A 29 -4.11 1.81 1.09
CA VAL A 29 -3.87 0.37 0.92
C VAL A 29 -3.69 0.01 -0.56
N VAL A 30 -4.53 0.54 -1.44
CA VAL A 30 -4.41 0.30 -2.89
C VAL A 30 -3.07 0.79 -3.44
N ASP A 31 -2.63 1.98 -3.04
CA ASP A 31 -1.32 2.52 -3.40
C ASP A 31 -0.17 1.63 -2.90
N LYS A 32 -0.24 1.14 -1.66
CA LYS A 32 0.76 0.22 -1.10
C LYS A 32 0.82 -1.13 -1.80
N VAL A 33 -0.33 -1.68 -2.19
CA VAL A 33 -0.35 -2.92 -2.96
C VAL A 33 0.26 -2.71 -4.34
N GLN A 34 -0.04 -1.61 -5.02
CA GLN A 34 0.56 -1.31 -6.32
C GLN A 34 2.08 -1.15 -6.22
N GLN A 35 2.58 -0.42 -5.22
CA GLN A 35 4.02 -0.29 -4.96
C GLN A 35 4.67 -1.65 -4.71
N ALA A 36 4.02 -2.52 -3.91
CA ALA A 36 4.53 -3.85 -3.63
C ALA A 36 4.59 -4.73 -4.89
N LEU A 37 3.61 -4.65 -5.78
CA LEU A 37 3.63 -5.37 -7.07
C LEU A 37 4.78 -4.87 -7.94
N ASP A 38 4.94 -3.56 -8.07
CA ASP A 38 6.05 -2.96 -8.83
C ASP A 38 7.41 -3.37 -8.22
N ASP A 39 7.51 -3.47 -6.90
CA ASP A 39 8.73 -3.92 -6.21
C ASP A 39 9.05 -5.39 -6.53
N VAL A 40 8.04 -6.26 -6.56
CA VAL A 40 8.20 -7.67 -6.97
C VAL A 40 8.67 -7.77 -8.41
N GLU A 41 8.03 -7.06 -9.34
CA GLU A 41 8.39 -7.10 -10.77
C GLU A 41 9.83 -6.63 -11.03
N ASN A 42 10.30 -5.65 -10.25
CA ASN A 42 11.64 -5.10 -10.39
C ASN A 42 12.68 -5.78 -9.47
N GLY A 43 12.31 -6.85 -8.77
CA GLY A 43 13.21 -7.56 -7.87
C GLY A 43 13.63 -6.76 -6.63
N ARG A 44 12.91 -5.69 -6.26
CA ARG A 44 13.09 -4.90 -5.04
C ARG A 44 12.47 -5.61 -3.83
N VAL A 45 12.75 -6.89 -3.70
CA VAL A 45 12.26 -7.75 -2.63
C VAL A 45 13.43 -8.27 -1.79
N VAL A 46 13.14 -8.62 -0.54
CA VAL A 46 14.11 -9.23 0.37
C VAL A 46 13.62 -10.60 0.81
N SER A 47 14.55 -11.48 1.20
CA SER A 47 14.18 -12.75 1.79
C SER A 47 13.47 -12.53 3.14
N HIS A 48 12.66 -13.51 3.58
CA HIS A 48 12.02 -13.45 4.89
C HIS A 48 13.04 -13.29 6.03
N ASP A 49 14.19 -13.98 5.94
CA ASP A 49 15.26 -13.89 6.92
C ASP A 49 15.91 -12.50 6.94
N ASP A 50 16.12 -11.88 5.77
CA ASP A 50 16.60 -10.50 5.68
C ASP A 50 15.60 -9.51 6.26
N ALA A 51 14.31 -9.67 5.96
CA ALA A 51 13.26 -8.83 6.53
C ALA A 51 13.23 -8.92 8.07
N ARG A 52 13.34 -10.14 8.63
CA ARG A 52 13.41 -10.34 10.09
C ARG A 52 14.63 -9.67 10.71
N ARG A 53 15.80 -9.78 10.08
CA ARG A 53 17.03 -9.10 10.52
C ARG A 53 16.89 -7.57 10.50
N GLN A 54 16.24 -7.01 9.49
CA GLN A 54 15.99 -5.58 9.40
C GLN A 54 15.02 -5.12 10.48
N LEU A 55 13.92 -5.84 10.69
CA LEU A 55 12.89 -5.50 11.68
C LEU A 55 13.43 -5.57 13.12
N ALA A 56 14.31 -6.54 13.41
CA ALA A 56 14.93 -6.68 14.74
C ALA A 56 15.64 -5.41 15.20
N ARG A 57 16.27 -4.65 14.30
CA ARG A 57 16.96 -3.39 14.62
C ARG A 57 16.05 -2.30 15.20
N TRP A 58 14.74 -2.38 14.95
CA TRP A 58 13.74 -1.44 15.44
C TRP A 58 13.05 -1.94 16.71
N LEU A 59 13.08 -3.25 16.94
CA LEU A 59 12.45 -3.92 18.08
C LEU A 59 13.40 -4.14 19.26
N GLU A 60 14.71 -4.09 19.02
CA GLU A 60 15.73 -4.05 20.07
C GLU A 60 15.77 -2.66 20.71
N LYS A 61 15.01 -2.51 21.80
CA LYS A 61 15.16 -1.44 22.79
C LYS A 61 15.88 -1.97 24.02
#